data_AF-A0A5D2KAW2-F1
#
_entry.id   AF-A0A5D2KAW2-F1
#
_cell.length_a   1.000
_cell.length_b   1.000
_cell.length_c   1.000
_cell.angle_alpha   90.00
_cell.angle_beta   90.00
_cell.angle_gamma   90.00
#
_symmetry.space_group_name_H-M   'P 1'
#
loop_
_entity.id
_entity.type
_entity.pdbx_description
1 polymer ?
#
loop_
_entity_poly.entity_id
_entity_poly.type
_entity_poly.pdbx_seq_one_letter_code
_entity_poly.pdbx_strand_id
1 'polypeptide(L)'
;MISLIFNQIIKLSATTSIIKSHIQEMEKLVSSWCKNKPLPESYIFPPETRPGNLVVPTCNTIPVIDLNKAEGQNRTHIVQQILKAGQEYGFFQVVNHGVPENLMNESMDVFKEFFEMPWEDKAMLYSEDPKNSCRLSTSSVNYAREKIHHWRDNLRHPCHPLQDCIKHWPQKPVRYREM
;
A
#
# COMPACT_ATOMS: atom_id res chain seq x y z
N MET A 1 -50.38 2.10 5.34
CA MET A 1 -49.61 2.64 6.49
C MET A 1 -48.57 1.64 7.02
N ILE A 2 -48.94 0.37 7.28
CA ILE A 2 -48.03 -0.68 7.81
C ILE A 2 -46.84 -0.99 6.87
N SER A 3 -47.05 -1.06 5.56
CA SER A 3 -45.98 -1.34 4.57
C SER A 3 -44.90 -0.24 4.50
N LEU A 4 -45.27 1.03 4.71
CA LEU A 4 -44.33 2.16 4.73
C LEU A 4 -43.41 2.08 5.95
N ILE A 5 -43.96 1.75 7.12
CA ILE A 5 -43.22 1.61 8.38
C ILE A 5 -42.26 0.42 8.31
N PHE A 6 -42.70 -0.72 7.74
CA PHE A 6 -41.85 -1.91 7.57
C PHE A 6 -40.65 -1.64 6.65
N ASN A 7 -40.88 -0.98 5.50
CA ASN A 7 -39.79 -0.59 4.59
C ASN A 7 -38.81 0.41 5.24
N GLN A 8 -39.30 1.30 6.11
CA GLN A 8 -38.46 2.24 6.84
C GLN A 8 -37.61 1.53 7.91
N ILE A 9 -38.16 0.54 8.61
CA ILE A 9 -37.43 -0.30 9.57
C ILE A 9 -36.35 -1.13 8.87
N ILE A 10 -36.65 -1.73 7.71
CA ILE A 10 -35.64 -2.47 6.92
C ILE A 10 -34.50 -1.54 6.49
N LYS A 11 -34.82 -0.34 5.99
CA LYS A 11 -33.80 0.64 5.60
C LYS A 11 -32.92 1.04 6.78
N LEU A 12 -33.51 1.36 7.94
CA LEU A 12 -32.78 1.73 9.15
C LEU A 12 -31.86 0.60 9.65
N SER A 13 -32.35 -0.63 9.63
CA SER A 13 -31.56 -1.82 10.01
C SER A 13 -30.38 -2.05 9.07
N ALA A 14 -30.60 -1.96 7.75
CA ALA A 14 -29.55 -2.09 6.74
C ALA A 14 -28.49 -0.98 6.88
N THR A 15 -28.90 0.28 7.07
CA THR A 15 -27.99 1.41 7.31
C THR A 15 -27.16 1.21 8.56
N THR A 16 -27.75 0.73 9.65
CA THR A 16 -27.04 0.45 10.91
C THR A 16 -26.00 -0.66 10.73
N SER A 17 -26.34 -1.70 9.97
CA SER A 17 -25.42 -2.81 9.65
C SER A 17 -24.21 -2.33 8.85
N ILE A 18 -24.44 -1.48 7.84
CA ILE A 18 -23.38 -0.90 6.99
C ILE A 18 -22.46 0.03 7.79
N ILE A 19 -23.02 0.86 8.67
CA ILE A 19 -22.21 1.75 9.52
C ILE A 19 -21.32 0.91 10.45
N LYS A 20 -21.86 -0.16 11.05
CA LYS A 20 -21.08 -1.06 11.90
C LYS A 20 -19.95 -1.76 11.15
N SER A 21 -20.17 -2.22 9.91
CA SER A 21 -19.11 -2.83 9.12
C SER A 21 -18.00 -1.83 8.80
N HIS A 22 -18.34 -0.61 8.40
CA HIS A 22 -17.34 0.41 8.12
C HIS A 22 -16.54 0.83 9.36
N ILE A 23 -17.17 0.93 10.53
CA ILE A 23 -16.46 1.21 11.79
C ILE A 23 -15.47 0.08 12.08
N GLN A 24 -15.89 -1.19 11.92
CA GLN A 24 -15.01 -2.34 12.13
C GLN A 24 -13.82 -2.35 11.16
N GLU A 25 -14.03 -1.99 9.90
CA GLU A 25 -12.95 -1.89 8.90
C GLU A 25 -11.97 -0.76 9.22
N MET A 26 -12.48 0.40 9.62
CA MET A 26 -11.68 1.54 10.07
C MET A 26 -10.78 1.16 11.25
N GLU A 27 -11.33 0.46 12.25
CA GLU A 27 -10.60 0.03 13.45
C GLU A 27 -9.50 -1.00 13.17
N LYS A 28 -9.55 -1.69 12.02
CA LYS A 28 -8.48 -2.61 11.59
C LYS A 28 -7.27 -1.88 11.02
N LEU A 29 -7.44 -0.68 10.46
CA LEU A 29 -6.33 0.05 9.83
C LEU A 29 -5.27 0.42 10.87
N VAL A 30 -4.01 0.23 10.51
CA VAL A 30 -2.89 0.63 11.38
C VAL A 30 -2.85 2.14 11.53
N SER A 31 -3.26 2.90 10.50
CA SER A 31 -3.38 4.36 10.55
C SER A 31 -4.41 4.89 11.55
N SER A 32 -5.39 4.09 11.98
CA SER A 32 -6.36 4.48 13.02
C SER A 32 -5.88 4.15 14.45
N TRP A 33 -4.74 3.48 14.59
CA TRP A 33 -4.22 3.06 15.88
C TRP A 33 -3.75 4.24 16.75
N CYS A 34 -4.11 4.20 18.03
CA CYS A 34 -3.80 5.24 19.01
C CYS A 34 -2.63 4.84 19.92
N LYS A 35 -1.66 5.76 20.09
CA LYS A 35 -0.40 5.56 20.87
C LYS A 35 -0.56 5.11 22.32
N ASN A 36 -1.76 5.23 22.90
CA ASN A 36 -2.03 4.92 24.31
C ASN A 36 -2.55 3.49 24.55
N LYS A 37 -2.68 2.67 23.50
CA LYS A 37 -3.08 1.26 23.61
C LYS A 37 -1.84 0.36 23.52
N PRO A 38 -1.79 -0.80 24.21
CA PRO A 38 -0.74 -1.77 23.96
C PRO A 38 -0.82 -2.31 22.52
N LEU A 39 0.30 -2.76 21.98
CA LEU A 39 0.34 -3.44 20.69
C LEU A 39 -0.46 -4.76 20.80
N PRO A 40 -1.46 -5.02 19.94
CA PRO A 40 -2.21 -6.26 20.02
C PRO A 40 -1.32 -7.48 19.75
N GLU A 41 -1.59 -8.60 20.44
CA GLU A 41 -0.81 -9.84 20.30
C GLU A 41 -0.74 -10.34 18.86
N SER A 42 -1.79 -10.10 18.06
CA SER A 42 -1.83 -10.46 16.64
C SER A 42 -0.80 -9.72 15.78
N TYR A 43 -0.14 -8.66 16.27
CA TYR A 43 0.95 -7.97 15.57
C TYR A 43 2.33 -8.30 16.15
N ILE A 44 2.39 -9.12 17.20
CA ILE A 44 3.62 -9.50 17.89
C ILE A 44 4.11 -10.82 17.30
N PHE A 45 5.15 -10.77 16.47
CA PHE A 45 5.79 -11.97 15.93
C PHE A 45 6.25 -12.90 17.06
N PRO A 46 6.13 -14.23 16.94
CA PRO A 46 6.68 -15.15 17.93
C PRO A 46 8.20 -14.99 18.11
N PRO A 47 8.76 -15.11 19.33
CA PRO A 47 10.19 -14.88 19.60
C PRO A 47 11.15 -15.58 18.65
N GLU A 48 10.83 -16.81 18.24
CA GLU A 48 11.60 -17.67 17.33
C GLU A 48 11.65 -17.16 15.88
N THR A 49 10.71 -16.31 15.49
CA THR A 49 10.65 -15.69 14.15
C THR A 49 11.20 -14.27 14.12
N ARG A 50 11.48 -13.68 15.29
CA ARG A 50 12.06 -12.35 15.38
C ARG A 50 13.53 -12.40 14.97
N PRO A 51 14.10 -11.31 14.43
CA PRO A 51 15.52 -11.23 14.10
C PRO A 51 16.49 -11.49 15.28
N GLY A 52 15.99 -11.57 16.52
CA GLY A 52 16.79 -11.86 17.72
C GLY A 52 17.95 -10.87 17.89
N ASN A 53 19.05 -11.35 18.48
CA ASN A 53 20.31 -10.60 18.58
C ASN A 53 21.26 -10.97 17.43
N LEU A 54 20.73 -11.23 16.23
CA LEU A 54 21.58 -11.53 15.08
C LEU A 54 22.45 -10.31 14.76
N VAL A 55 23.77 -10.50 14.77
CA VAL A 55 24.70 -9.53 14.20
C VAL A 55 24.56 -9.64 12.69
N VAL A 56 23.68 -8.82 12.12
CA VAL A 56 23.53 -8.72 10.67
C VAL A 56 24.75 -7.96 10.14
N PRO A 57 25.57 -8.58 9.27
CA PRO A 57 26.67 -7.87 8.65
C PRO A 57 26.15 -6.65 7.90
N THR A 58 26.75 -5.49 8.12
CA THR A 58 26.42 -4.28 7.36
C THR A 58 26.86 -4.50 5.91
N CYS A 59 25.89 -4.65 5.01
CA CYS A 59 26.15 -4.72 3.57
C CYS A 59 26.39 -3.30 3.04
N ASN A 60 27.65 -2.88 3.00
CA ASN A 60 28.05 -1.57 2.47
C ASN A 60 28.15 -1.55 0.94
N THR A 61 27.75 -2.64 0.25
CA THR A 61 28.12 -2.89 -1.14
C THR A 61 26.93 -3.12 -2.08
N ILE A 62 25.72 -2.70 -1.68
CA ILE A 62 24.57 -2.76 -2.59
C ILE A 62 24.94 -2.01 -3.88
N PRO A 63 24.92 -2.68 -5.06
CA PRO A 63 25.33 -2.04 -6.29
C PRO A 63 24.47 -0.82 -6.60
N VAL A 64 25.11 0.28 -6.97
CA VAL A 64 24.46 1.51 -7.44
C VAL A 64 24.75 1.66 -8.93
N ILE A 65 23.69 1.69 -9.74
CA ILE A 65 23.78 1.72 -11.20
C ILE A 65 23.39 3.12 -11.68
N ASP A 66 24.32 3.78 -12.38
CA ASP A 66 24.15 5.13 -12.92
C ASP A 66 23.67 5.06 -14.39
N LEU A 67 22.41 5.41 -14.63
CA LEU A 67 21.81 5.34 -15.97
C LEU A 67 22.15 6.51 -16.89
N ASN A 68 22.72 7.62 -16.39
CA ASN A 68 23.22 8.69 -17.27
C ASN A 68 24.36 8.18 -18.18
N LYS A 69 25.01 7.08 -17.79
CA LYS A 69 26.08 6.44 -18.58
C LYS A 69 25.54 5.44 -19.60
N ALA A 70 24.22 5.26 -19.73
CA ALA A 70 23.63 4.24 -20.58
C ALA A 70 23.46 4.65 -22.06
N GLU A 71 24.30 5.57 -22.54
CA GLU A 71 24.26 6.07 -23.93
C GLU A 71 25.42 5.52 -24.78
N GLY A 72 25.18 5.38 -26.09
CA GLY A 72 26.18 4.94 -27.06
C GLY A 72 26.87 3.63 -26.68
N GLN A 73 28.21 3.62 -26.72
CA GLN A 73 29.03 2.44 -26.45
C GLN A 73 29.00 1.97 -24.98
N ASN A 74 28.58 2.84 -24.05
CA ASN A 74 28.53 2.51 -22.62
C ASN A 74 27.28 1.71 -22.22
N ARG A 75 26.26 1.66 -23.08
CA ARG A 75 25.02 0.91 -22.80
C ARG A 75 25.27 -0.56 -22.48
N THR A 76 26.15 -1.23 -23.24
CA THR A 76 26.49 -2.65 -23.01
C THR A 76 27.10 -2.85 -21.63
N HIS A 77 27.95 -1.93 -21.19
CA HIS A 77 28.58 -1.98 -19.87
C HIS A 77 27.54 -1.84 -18.75
N ILE A 78 26.59 -0.90 -18.88
CA ILE A 78 25.50 -0.74 -17.90
C ILE A 78 24.59 -1.98 -17.85
N VAL A 79 24.26 -2.58 -18.99
CA VAL A 79 23.50 -3.85 -19.02
C VAL A 79 24.25 -4.95 -18.29
N GLN A 80 25.57 -5.08 -18.48
CA GLN A 80 26.39 -6.05 -17.75
C GLN A 80 26.40 -5.79 -16.24
N GLN A 81 26.45 -4.52 -15.80
CA GLN A 81 26.34 -4.18 -14.38
C GLN A 81 24.99 -4.60 -13.79
N ILE A 82 23.89 -4.33 -14.50
CA ILE A 82 22.53 -4.74 -14.08
C ILE A 82 22.45 -6.27 -13.95
N LEU A 83 22.92 -7.00 -14.96
CA LEU A 83 22.91 -8.47 -14.94
C LEU A 83 23.74 -9.02 -13.79
N LYS A 84 24.95 -8.49 -13.60
CA LYS A 84 25.84 -8.91 -12.50
C LYS A 84 25.22 -8.63 -11.13
N ALA A 85 24.69 -7.43 -10.92
CA ALA A 85 24.03 -7.07 -9.67
C ALA A 85 22.80 -7.94 -9.39
N GLY A 86 21.98 -8.21 -10.42
CA GLY A 86 20.84 -9.13 -10.32
C GLY A 86 21.24 -10.57 -9.98
N GLN A 87 22.35 -11.06 -10.55
CA GLN A 87 22.87 -12.41 -10.26
C GLN A 87 23.50 -12.54 -8.87
N GLU A 88 24.27 -11.55 -8.45
CA GLU A 88 25.03 -11.60 -7.19
C GLU A 88 24.20 -11.19 -5.97
N TYR A 89 23.33 -10.19 -6.11
CA TYR A 89 22.58 -9.58 -5.00
C TYR A 89 21.07 -9.82 -5.08
N GLY A 90 20.52 -10.02 -6.28
CA GLY A 90 19.07 -10.07 -6.50
C GLY A 90 18.37 -8.69 -6.41
N PHE A 91 19.12 -7.63 -6.08
CA PHE A 91 18.63 -6.25 -6.05
C PHE A 91 19.79 -5.25 -6.25
N PHE A 92 19.45 -4.02 -6.64
CA PHE A 92 20.39 -2.92 -6.83
C PHE A 92 19.66 -1.58 -6.73
N GLN A 93 20.40 -0.50 -6.52
CA GLN A 93 19.89 0.86 -6.61
C GLN A 93 20.17 1.44 -7.99
N VAL A 94 19.30 2.34 -8.43
CA VAL A 94 19.46 3.06 -9.69
C VAL A 94 19.49 4.55 -9.39
N VAL A 95 20.45 5.26 -9.96
CA VAL A 95 20.55 6.73 -9.90
C VAL A 95 20.58 7.29 -11.31
N ASN A 96 20.27 8.59 -11.44
CA ASN A 96 20.20 9.28 -12.73
C ASN A 96 19.29 8.55 -13.75
N HIS A 97 18.16 8.03 -13.28
CA HIS A 97 17.20 7.24 -14.08
C HIS A 97 16.32 8.08 -15.02
N GLY A 98 16.51 9.41 -15.06
CA GLY A 98 15.76 10.31 -15.93
C GLY A 98 14.34 10.65 -15.47
N VAL A 99 13.90 10.15 -14.31
CA VAL A 99 12.63 10.57 -13.70
C VAL A 99 12.88 11.85 -12.89
N PRO A 100 12.16 12.95 -13.16
CA PRO A 100 12.34 14.21 -12.45
C PRO A 100 12.13 14.07 -10.94
N GLU A 101 13.01 14.67 -10.15
CA GLU A 101 12.92 14.63 -8.67
C GLU A 101 11.64 15.27 -8.14
N ASN A 102 11.20 16.38 -8.75
CA ASN A 102 9.95 17.03 -8.39
C ASN A 102 8.74 16.10 -8.59
N LEU A 103 8.71 15.33 -9.69
CA LEU A 103 7.64 14.37 -9.94
C LEU A 103 7.60 13.29 -8.86
N MET A 104 8.75 12.72 -8.48
CA MET A 104 8.82 11.72 -7.41
C MET A 104 8.34 12.28 -6.06
N ASN A 105 8.74 13.50 -5.72
CA ASN A 105 8.31 14.17 -4.49
C ASN A 105 6.81 14.45 -4.49
N GLU A 106 6.27 14.99 -5.60
CA GLU A 106 4.84 15.25 -5.75
C GLU A 106 4.01 13.97 -5.68
N SER A 107 4.44 12.89 -6.33
CA SER A 107 3.79 11.57 -6.22
C SER A 107 3.77 11.09 -4.77
N MET A 108 4.90 11.16 -4.06
CA MET A 108 4.98 10.74 -2.65
C MET A 108 4.08 11.58 -1.74
N ASP A 109 3.96 12.88 -1.98
CA ASP A 109 3.10 13.76 -1.20
C ASP A 109 1.62 13.47 -1.44
N VAL A 110 1.22 13.15 -2.68
CA VAL A 110 -0.14 12.70 -3.00
C VAL A 110 -0.50 11.40 -2.30
N PHE A 111 0.44 10.44 -2.22
CA PHE A 111 0.21 9.21 -1.46
C PHE A 111 0.09 9.48 0.04
N LYS A 112 0.93 10.35 0.62
CA LYS A 112 0.81 10.75 2.04
C LYS A 112 -0.55 11.39 2.30
N GLU A 113 -0.94 12.36 1.47
CA GLU A 113 -2.25 13.02 1.56
C GLU A 113 -3.38 11.99 1.54
N PHE A 114 -3.35 11.04 0.59
CA PHE A 114 -4.32 9.95 0.53
C PHE A 114 -4.43 9.18 1.85
N PHE A 115 -3.30 8.74 2.42
CA PHE A 115 -3.32 7.94 3.65
C PHE A 115 -3.72 8.76 4.89
N GLU A 116 -3.46 10.07 4.91
CA GLU A 116 -3.86 10.99 5.98
C GLU A 116 -5.34 11.41 5.91
N MET A 117 -6.03 11.21 4.78
CA MET A 117 -7.45 11.54 4.66
C MET A 117 -8.33 10.81 5.71
N PRO A 118 -9.48 11.38 6.08
CA PRO A 118 -10.47 10.71 6.92
C PRO A 118 -10.90 9.35 6.37
N TRP A 119 -11.33 8.46 7.24
CA TRP A 119 -11.77 7.11 6.85
C TRP A 119 -12.91 7.16 5.84
N GLU A 120 -13.85 8.08 5.99
CA GLU A 120 -15.05 8.23 5.16
C GLU A 120 -14.68 8.42 3.69
N ASP A 121 -13.57 9.08 3.41
CA ASP A 121 -13.07 9.33 2.05
C ASP A 121 -12.32 8.13 1.45
N LYS A 122 -11.94 7.15 2.29
CA LYS A 122 -11.19 5.95 1.91
C LYS A 122 -12.01 4.66 1.99
N ALA A 123 -13.13 4.68 2.73
CA ALA A 123 -13.92 3.52 3.10
C ALA A 123 -14.37 2.70 1.88
N MET A 124 -14.76 3.38 0.80
CA MET A 124 -15.21 2.75 -0.45
C MET A 124 -14.11 1.95 -1.17
N LEU A 125 -12.84 2.20 -0.83
CA LEU A 125 -11.70 1.46 -1.38
C LEU A 125 -11.31 0.29 -0.48
N TYR A 126 -11.76 0.22 0.78
CA TYR A 126 -11.38 -0.89 1.66
C TYR A 126 -11.96 -2.21 1.12
N SER A 127 -11.09 -3.20 0.94
CA SER A 127 -11.51 -4.52 0.48
C SER A 127 -10.47 -5.59 0.77
N GLU A 128 -10.92 -6.70 1.34
CA GLU A 128 -10.14 -7.95 1.47
C GLU A 128 -10.32 -8.88 0.25
N ASP A 129 -11.26 -8.58 -0.67
CA ASP A 129 -11.43 -9.35 -1.92
C ASP A 129 -10.30 -9.04 -2.92
N PRO A 130 -9.47 -10.04 -3.29
CA PRO A 130 -8.41 -9.85 -4.28
C PRO A 130 -8.91 -9.50 -5.69
N LYS A 131 -10.19 -9.76 -6.00
CA LYS A 131 -10.82 -9.39 -7.28
C LYS A 131 -11.04 -7.89 -7.42
N ASN A 132 -11.12 -7.15 -6.31
CA ASN A 132 -11.15 -5.70 -6.36
C ASN A 132 -9.77 -5.17 -6.79
N SER A 133 -9.76 -4.54 -7.97
CA SER A 133 -8.55 -4.11 -8.67
C SER A 133 -7.83 -3.01 -7.89
N CYS A 134 -8.54 -1.91 -7.60
CA CYS A 134 -8.10 -0.87 -6.68
C CYS A 134 -8.66 -1.15 -5.28
N ARG A 135 -7.78 -1.28 -4.29
CA ARG A 135 -8.20 -1.56 -2.91
C ARG A 135 -7.22 -1.03 -1.88
N LEU A 136 -7.79 -0.56 -0.78
CA LEU A 136 -7.13 -0.33 0.50
C LEU A 136 -7.30 -1.59 1.37
N SER A 137 -6.23 -1.99 2.06
CA SER A 137 -6.23 -3.13 2.99
C SER A 137 -5.15 -2.97 4.05
N THR A 138 -5.36 -3.50 5.24
CA THR A 138 -4.33 -3.55 6.30
C THR A 138 -3.64 -4.92 6.33
N SER A 139 -2.39 -4.98 6.77
CA SER A 139 -1.54 -6.18 6.81
C SER A 139 -1.37 -6.86 5.44
N SER A 140 -2.22 -7.84 5.10
CA SER A 140 -2.40 -8.41 3.78
C SER A 140 -3.88 -8.58 3.44
N VAL A 141 -4.15 -8.99 2.20
CA VAL A 141 -5.51 -9.25 1.70
C VAL A 141 -6.25 -10.38 2.43
N ASN A 142 -5.55 -11.19 3.24
CA ASN A 142 -6.15 -12.31 3.96
C ASN A 142 -6.19 -12.06 5.48
N TYR A 143 -6.40 -10.81 5.88
CA TYR A 143 -6.39 -10.34 7.28
C TYR A 143 -7.09 -11.33 8.23
N ALA A 144 -8.32 -11.75 7.92
CA ALA A 144 -9.10 -12.64 8.79
C ALA A 144 -8.48 -14.04 9.04
N ARG A 145 -7.58 -14.51 8.17
CA ARG A 145 -6.94 -15.84 8.29
C ARG A 145 -5.46 -15.77 8.64
N GLU A 146 -4.92 -14.57 8.83
CA GLU A 146 -3.54 -14.38 9.27
C GLU A 146 -3.39 -14.78 10.74
N LYS A 147 -2.30 -15.48 11.04
CA LYS A 147 -1.91 -15.74 12.44
C LYS A 147 -1.24 -14.51 13.06
N ILE A 148 -0.45 -13.80 12.25
CA ILE A 148 0.28 -12.60 12.63
C ILE A 148 0.04 -11.55 11.55
N HIS A 149 -0.45 -10.38 11.95
CA HIS A 149 -0.65 -9.22 11.10
C HIS A 149 0.64 -8.41 10.96
N HIS A 150 0.81 -7.80 9.80
CA HIS A 150 1.88 -6.87 9.51
C HIS A 150 1.44 -5.45 9.87
N TRP A 151 2.34 -4.68 10.47
CA TRP A 151 2.10 -3.29 10.86
C TRP A 151 2.16 -2.33 9.66
N ARG A 152 1.19 -2.43 8.75
CA ARG A 152 1.10 -1.60 7.55
C ARG A 152 -0.33 -1.52 7.01
N ASP A 153 -0.66 -0.38 6.43
CA ASP A 153 -1.77 -0.23 5.49
C ASP A 153 -1.23 -0.22 4.06
N ASN A 154 -2.01 -0.75 3.12
CA ASN A 154 -1.60 -0.92 1.72
C ASN A 154 -2.71 -0.42 0.81
N LEU A 155 -2.34 0.41 -0.16
CA LEU A 155 -3.17 0.72 -1.32
C LEU A 155 -2.58 -0.03 -2.52
N ARG A 156 -3.41 -0.81 -3.20
CA ARG A 156 -3.05 -1.43 -4.48
C ARG A 156 -3.96 -0.89 -5.55
N HIS A 157 -3.38 -0.44 -6.65
CA HIS A 157 -4.11 -0.14 -7.87
C HIS A 157 -3.25 -0.55 -9.08
N PRO A 158 -3.82 -1.20 -10.11
CA PRO A 158 -3.11 -1.48 -11.35
C PRO A 158 -2.84 -0.16 -12.09
N CYS A 159 -1.78 -0.11 -12.89
CA CYS A 159 -1.43 1.08 -13.68
C CYS A 159 -1.27 0.81 -15.18
N HIS A 160 -1.44 -0.45 -15.62
CA HIS A 160 -1.29 -0.82 -17.01
C HIS A 160 -2.36 -1.83 -17.46
N PRO A 161 -3.03 -1.60 -18.60
CA PRO A 161 -2.98 -0.38 -19.42
C PRO A 161 -3.74 0.79 -18.75
N LEU A 162 -3.22 2.02 -18.87
CA LEU A 162 -3.66 3.17 -18.08
C LEU A 162 -5.16 3.48 -18.28
N GLN A 163 -5.65 3.44 -19.52
CA GLN A 163 -7.05 3.76 -19.84
C GLN A 163 -8.07 2.85 -19.13
N ASP A 164 -7.68 1.61 -18.85
CA ASP A 164 -8.54 0.66 -18.14
C ASP A 164 -8.42 0.79 -16.63
N CYS A 165 -7.26 1.25 -16.15
CA CYS A 165 -6.95 1.29 -14.74
C CYS A 165 -7.42 2.59 -14.06
N ILE A 166 -7.20 3.73 -14.72
CA ILE A 166 -7.35 5.07 -14.11
C ILE A 166 -8.77 5.36 -13.64
N LYS A 167 -9.78 4.78 -14.30
CA LYS A 167 -11.20 4.89 -13.91
C LYS A 167 -11.49 4.31 -12.51
N HIS A 168 -10.66 3.36 -12.07
CA HIS A 168 -10.79 2.68 -10.77
C HIS A 168 -9.89 3.27 -9.67
N TRP A 169 -8.99 4.20 -9.99
CA TRP A 169 -8.10 4.81 -9.00
C TRP A 169 -8.89 5.67 -7.99
N PRO A 170 -8.30 6.03 -6.84
CA PRO A 170 -8.88 7.04 -5.97
C PRO A 170 -9.26 8.32 -6.72
N GLN A 171 -10.40 8.91 -6.34
CA GLN A 171 -10.85 10.23 -6.83
C GLN A 171 -10.33 11.36 -5.93
N LYS A 172 -10.01 11.03 -4.69
CA LYS A 172 -9.38 11.90 -3.70
C LYS A 172 -8.02 11.31 -3.32
N PRO A 173 -7.00 12.15 -3.07
CA PRO A 173 -7.00 13.60 -3.30
C PRO A 173 -7.18 13.94 -4.80
N VAL A 174 -7.61 15.17 -5.11
CA VAL A 174 -7.97 15.57 -6.49
C VAL A 174 -6.80 15.34 -7.45
N ARG A 175 -5.57 15.58 -6.97
CA ARG A 175 -4.33 15.39 -7.73
C ARG A 175 -3.91 13.92 -7.91
N TYR A 176 -4.62 12.95 -7.31
CA TYR A 176 -4.21 11.54 -7.33
C TYR A 176 -4.03 10.98 -8.74
N ARG A 177 -4.92 11.37 -9.66
CA ARG A 177 -4.93 10.87 -11.04
C ARG A 177 -4.13 11.74 -12.01
N GLU A 178 -3.57 12.84 -11.52
CA GLU A 178 -2.71 13.76 -12.30
C GLU A 178 -1.23 13.38 -12.20
N MET A 179 -0.87 12.62 -11.15
CA MET A 179 0.46 12.05 -10.92
C MET A 179 0.68 10.71 -11.66
#